data_AF-A0A920LE90-F1
#
_entry.id   AF-A0A920LE90-F1
#
_cell.length_a   1.000
_cell.length_b   1.000
_cell.length_c   1.000
_cell.angle_alpha   90.00
_cell.angle_beta   90.00
_cell.angle_gamma   90.00
#
_symmetry.space_group_name_H-M   'P 1'
#
loop_
_entity.id
_entity.type
_entity.pdbx_description
1 polymer ?
#
loop_
_entity_poly.entity_id
_entity_poly.type
_entity_poly.pdbx_seq_one_letter_code
_entity_poly.pdbx_strand_id
1 'polypeptide(L)'
;MKYLKIIIPISILSLIFIIDYYNKYYKPNTSFEAESIFLYVMKDDSIAFRDSISKYIKSEKTFYKVAEKLEYLENKKTGRFKIKRGIGNNDIVNSLKFNNTPVNVTFNNQERVEDLAGRLSNQIYEDSISLLSAFLNQDFLEKNNLNEKNVLSIFIPNSYNIYWNTTSENFRDRMLSE
;
A
#
# COMPACT_ATOMS: atom_id res chain seq x y z
N MET A 1 22.67 14.13 50.61
CA MET A 1 22.42 12.67 50.54
C MET A 1 20.94 12.26 50.46
N LYS A 2 19.97 12.97 51.06
CA LYS A 2 18.54 12.57 51.06
C LYS A 2 17.90 12.56 49.65
N TYR A 3 18.22 13.57 48.83
CA TYR A 3 17.70 13.67 47.45
C TYR A 3 18.27 12.61 46.50
N LEU A 4 19.54 12.21 46.67
CA LEU A 4 20.15 11.16 45.85
C LEU A 4 19.42 9.81 45.96
N LYS A 5 18.88 9.48 47.14
CA LYS A 5 18.10 8.24 47.36
C LYS A 5 16.77 8.21 46.59
N ILE A 6 16.24 9.37 46.19
CA ILE A 6 14.99 9.50 45.42
C ILE A 6 15.28 9.70 43.93
N ILE A 7 16.34 10.44 43.59
CA ILE A 7 16.71 10.73 42.20
C ILE A 7 17.18 9.44 41.49
N ILE A 8 18.01 8.62 42.14
CA ILE A 8 18.54 7.38 41.55
C ILE A 8 17.42 6.43 41.06
N PRO A 9 16.41 6.04 41.87
CA PRO A 9 15.35 5.15 41.41
C PRO A 9 14.47 5.77 40.31
N ILE A 10 14.22 7.09 40.35
CA ILE A 10 13.48 7.78 39.29
C ILE A 10 14.27 7.77 37.98
N SER A 11 15.58 8.03 38.03
CA SER A 11 16.45 7.97 36.87
C SER A 11 16.52 6.57 36.27
N ILE A 12 16.61 5.53 37.11
CA ILE A 12 16.58 4.12 36.66
C ILE A 12 15.24 3.81 35.98
N LEU A 13 14.13 4.21 36.59
CA LEU A 13 12.80 3.97 36.04
C LEU A 13 12.62 4.68 34.68
N SER A 14 13.05 5.94 34.58
CA SER A 14 13.05 6.70 33.33
C SER A 14 13.87 5.99 32.24
N LEU A 15 15.05 5.49 32.59
CA LEU A 15 15.91 4.76 31.66
C LEU A 15 15.25 3.46 31.14
N ILE A 16 14.56 2.72 32.01
CA ILE A 16 13.79 1.52 31.62
C ILE A 16 12.72 1.89 30.59
N PHE A 17 11.96 2.96 30.82
CA PHE A 17 10.95 3.42 29.87
C PHE A 17 11.55 3.85 28.53
N ILE A 18 12.70 4.53 28.53
CA ILE A 18 13.40 4.93 27.30
C ILE A 18 13.85 3.70 26.51
N ILE A 19 14.42 2.69 27.19
CA ILE A 19 14.87 1.45 26.56
C ILE A 19 13.67 0.67 25.99
N ASP A 20 12.57 0.55 26.73
CA ASP A 20 11.35 -0.08 26.22
C ASP A 20 10.78 0.65 25.00
N TYR A 21 10.68 1.98 25.07
CA TYR A 21 10.23 2.81 23.96
C TYR A 21 11.13 2.61 22.73
N TYR A 22 12.45 2.66 22.89
CA TYR A 22 13.38 2.42 21.79
C TYR A 22 13.22 1.02 21.18
N ASN A 23 13.13 0.00 22.02
CA ASN A 23 12.95 -1.39 21.59
C ASN A 23 11.62 -1.61 20.87
N LYS A 24 10.56 -0.91 21.28
CA LYS A 24 9.25 -1.01 20.67
C LYS A 24 9.18 -0.30 19.32
N TYR A 25 9.74 0.90 19.20
CA TYR A 25 9.59 1.74 18.01
C TYR A 25 10.69 1.56 16.96
N TYR A 26 11.95 1.46 17.38
CA TYR A 26 13.11 1.61 16.49
C TYR A 26 13.94 0.35 16.31
N LYS A 27 13.86 -0.62 17.24
CA LYS A 27 14.55 -1.91 17.07
C LYS A 27 14.08 -2.60 15.77
N PRO A 28 15.00 -3.14 14.95
CA PRO A 28 14.65 -3.79 13.69
C PRO A 28 13.62 -4.90 13.88
N ASN A 29 12.45 -4.75 13.27
CA ASN A 29 11.36 -5.73 13.37
C ASN A 29 11.12 -6.51 12.06
N THR A 30 11.86 -6.26 10.99
CA THR A 30 11.68 -6.99 9.71
C THR A 30 12.32 -8.39 9.71
N SER A 31 11.71 -9.38 9.04
CA SER A 31 12.15 -10.78 8.99
C SER A 31 12.39 -11.32 7.56
N PHE A 32 13.09 -10.57 6.72
CA PHE A 32 13.40 -10.97 5.34
C PHE A 32 14.82 -10.55 4.93
N GLU A 33 15.38 -11.26 3.95
CA GLU A 33 16.77 -11.06 3.50
C GLU A 33 16.92 -10.06 2.35
N ALA A 34 15.89 -9.85 1.52
CA ALA A 34 15.93 -8.86 0.43
C ALA A 34 16.15 -7.43 0.97
N GLU A 35 16.69 -6.51 0.17
CA GLU A 35 16.86 -5.11 0.57
C GLU A 35 15.52 -4.46 0.96
N SER A 36 14.44 -4.84 0.26
CA SER A 36 13.08 -4.41 0.55
C SER A 36 12.07 -5.39 -0.02
N ILE A 37 10.84 -5.35 0.50
CA ILE A 37 9.68 -6.04 -0.04
C ILE A 37 8.56 -5.03 -0.35
N PHE A 38 7.59 -5.44 -1.16
CA PHE A 38 6.36 -4.69 -1.39
C PHE A 38 5.20 -5.42 -0.71
N LEU A 39 4.54 -4.73 0.23
CA LEU A 39 3.33 -5.22 0.87
C LEU A 39 2.11 -4.65 0.14
N TYR A 40 1.20 -5.53 -0.24
CA TYR A 40 -0.09 -5.17 -0.82
C TYR A 40 -1.15 -5.21 0.29
N VAL A 41 -1.78 -4.07 0.54
CA VAL A 41 -2.83 -3.93 1.55
C VAL A 41 -4.16 -3.77 0.83
N MET A 42 -5.05 -4.74 1.04
CA MET A 42 -6.39 -4.76 0.47
C MET A 42 -7.36 -3.96 1.34
N LYS A 43 -8.46 -3.51 0.73
CA LYS A 43 -9.50 -2.77 1.45
C LYS A 43 -10.24 -3.70 2.40
N ASP A 44 -10.50 -3.24 3.62
CA ASP A 44 -11.35 -3.88 4.64
C ASP A 44 -10.98 -5.33 5.04
N ASP A 45 -9.83 -5.85 4.61
CA ASP A 45 -9.38 -7.20 4.93
C ASP A 45 -8.30 -7.22 6.02
N SER A 46 -8.76 -7.16 7.27
CA SER A 46 -7.86 -7.18 8.44
C SER A 46 -7.17 -8.53 8.65
N ILE A 47 -7.76 -9.64 8.19
CA ILE A 47 -7.20 -10.99 8.35
C ILE A 47 -6.09 -11.17 7.33
N ALA A 48 -6.34 -10.93 6.04
CA ALA A 48 -5.31 -11.02 5.02
C ALA A 48 -4.16 -10.04 5.27
N PHE A 49 -4.45 -8.84 5.78
CA PHE A 49 -3.40 -7.90 6.21
C PHE A 49 -2.50 -8.52 7.28
N ARG A 50 -3.10 -9.11 8.33
CA ARG A 50 -2.36 -9.76 9.42
C ARG A 50 -1.50 -10.91 8.92
N ASP A 51 -2.07 -11.78 8.10
CA ASP A 51 -1.40 -12.95 7.53
C ASP A 51 -0.28 -12.56 6.56
N SER A 52 -0.43 -11.44 5.87
CA SER A 52 0.58 -10.89 4.97
C SER A 52 1.73 -10.27 5.75
N ILE A 53 1.46 -9.36 6.69
CA ILE A 53 2.51 -8.65 7.43
C ILE A 53 3.31 -9.57 8.36
N SER A 54 2.67 -10.59 8.96
CA SER A 54 3.32 -11.52 9.90
C SER A 54 4.48 -12.29 9.28
N LYS A 55 4.45 -12.52 7.96
CA LYS A 55 5.54 -13.16 7.19
C LYS A 55 6.80 -12.29 7.14
N TYR A 56 6.66 -10.98 7.29
CA TYR A 56 7.73 -10.00 7.09
C TYR A 56 8.20 -9.31 8.37
N ILE A 57 7.62 -9.65 9.53
CA ILE A 57 8.00 -9.08 10.83
C ILE A 57 8.34 -10.14 11.87
N LYS A 58 9.28 -9.82 12.77
CA LYS A 58 9.73 -10.69 13.87
C LYS A 58 8.73 -10.74 15.03
N SER A 59 8.05 -9.63 15.30
CA SER A 59 7.13 -9.47 16.42
C SER A 59 5.87 -8.69 16.02
N GLU A 60 4.78 -9.43 15.82
CA GLU A 60 3.44 -8.87 15.61
C GLU A 60 3.02 -7.99 16.79
N LYS A 61 3.28 -8.43 18.03
CA LYS A 61 2.85 -7.73 19.25
C LYS A 61 3.37 -6.30 19.31
N THR A 62 4.67 -6.09 19.04
CA THR A 62 5.26 -4.74 19.06
C THR A 62 4.79 -3.90 17.87
N PHE A 63 4.61 -4.53 16.71
CA PHE A 63 4.08 -3.86 15.52
C PHE A 63 2.68 -3.32 15.78
N TYR A 64 1.73 -4.15 16.22
CA TYR A 64 0.35 -3.72 16.46
C TYR A 64 0.24 -2.65 17.55
N LYS A 65 1.04 -2.74 18.62
CA LYS A 65 1.09 -1.69 19.64
C LYS A 65 1.61 -0.34 19.13
N VAL A 66 2.45 -0.33 18.09
CA VAL A 66 2.92 0.91 17.44
C VAL A 66 1.90 1.37 16.40
N ALA A 67 1.33 0.45 15.62
CA ALA A 67 0.29 0.72 14.64
C ALA A 67 -0.95 1.35 15.28
N GLU A 68 -1.39 0.86 16.43
CA GLU A 68 -2.47 1.44 17.23
C GLU A 68 -2.12 2.85 17.71
N LYS A 69 -0.93 3.03 18.31
CA LYS A 69 -0.49 4.34 18.81
C LYS A 69 -0.29 5.38 17.72
N LEU A 70 0.01 4.94 16.50
CA LEU A 70 0.10 5.78 15.31
C LEU A 70 -1.21 5.80 14.51
N GLU A 71 -2.34 5.35 15.07
CA GLU A 71 -3.67 5.44 14.46
C GLU A 71 -3.78 4.79 13.06
N TYR A 72 -2.90 3.83 12.77
CA TYR A 72 -2.88 3.13 11.49
C TYR A 72 -3.98 2.07 11.40
N LEU A 73 -4.31 1.40 12.52
CA LEU A 73 -5.29 0.32 12.50
C LEU A 73 -6.71 0.77 12.17
N GLU A 74 -7.06 2.01 12.54
CA GLU A 74 -8.35 2.63 12.25
C GLU A 74 -8.38 3.28 10.86
N ASN A 75 -7.22 3.67 10.33
CA ASN A 75 -7.08 4.38 9.05
C ASN A 75 -6.18 3.61 8.07
N LYS A 76 -6.42 2.30 7.93
CA LYS A 76 -5.64 1.47 7.01
C LYS A 76 -5.86 1.94 5.58
N LYS A 77 -4.76 2.23 4.89
CA LYS A 77 -4.79 2.61 3.48
C LYS A 77 -4.60 1.39 2.59
N THR A 78 -5.48 1.22 1.63
CA THR A 78 -5.30 0.29 0.51
C THR A 78 -4.17 0.78 -0.38
N GLY A 79 -3.32 -0.12 -0.86
CA GLY A 79 -2.21 0.26 -1.72
C GLY A 79 -1.04 -0.71 -1.66
N ARG A 80 0.07 -0.29 -2.27
CA ARG A 80 1.31 -1.04 -2.33
C ARG A 80 2.41 -0.25 -1.63
N PHE A 81 3.04 -0.85 -0.62
CA PHE A 81 3.97 -0.14 0.26
C PHE A 81 5.33 -0.82 0.29
N LYS A 82 6.40 -0.04 0.10
CA LYS A 82 7.78 -0.55 0.17
C LYS A 82 8.23 -0.65 1.62
N ILE A 83 8.60 -1.83 2.08
CA ILE A 83 9.17 -2.05 3.43
C ILE A 83 10.65 -2.39 3.26
N LYS A 84 11.54 -1.55 3.79
CA LYS A 84 13.01 -1.78 3.74
C LYS A 84 13.43 -2.76 4.83
N ARG A 85 14.47 -3.55 4.58
CA ARG A 85 15.07 -4.43 5.58
C ARG A 85 15.73 -3.62 6.70
N GLY A 86 15.66 -4.15 7.91
CA GLY A 86 16.38 -3.64 9.07
C GLY A 86 15.70 -2.47 9.77
N ILE A 87 14.51 -2.05 9.34
CA ILE A 87 13.78 -0.92 9.94
C ILE A 87 12.90 -1.36 11.13
N GLY A 88 12.61 -0.40 12.01
CA GLY A 88 11.75 -0.60 13.19
C GLY A 88 10.26 -0.39 12.89
N ASN A 89 9.42 -0.64 13.90
CA ASN A 89 7.96 -0.54 13.78
C ASN A 89 7.47 0.86 13.39
N ASN A 90 8.13 1.91 13.87
CA ASN A 90 7.79 3.29 13.52
C ASN A 90 7.83 3.49 11.99
N ASP A 91 8.91 3.05 11.36
CA ASP A 91 9.13 3.26 9.93
C ASP A 91 8.28 2.34 9.07
N ILE A 92 8.04 1.09 9.52
CA ILE A 92 7.09 0.18 8.87
C ILE A 92 5.71 0.85 8.83
N VAL A 93 5.19 1.30 9.98
CA VAL A 93 3.86 1.89 10.06
C VAL A 93 3.79 3.20 9.27
N ASN A 94 4.79 4.07 9.38
CA ASN A 94 4.82 5.32 8.59
C ASN A 94 4.84 5.04 7.09
N SER A 95 5.56 3.99 6.64
CA SER A 95 5.52 3.58 5.25
C SER A 95 4.11 3.18 4.82
N LEU A 96 3.40 2.37 5.63
CA LEU A 96 2.02 1.97 5.36
C LEU A 96 1.01 3.14 5.42
N LYS A 97 1.30 4.18 6.20
CA LYS A 97 0.44 5.38 6.30
C LYS A 97 0.64 6.36 5.16
N PHE A 98 1.87 6.54 4.67
CA PHE A 98 2.21 7.71 3.85
C PHE A 98 2.83 7.37 2.50
N ASN A 99 3.47 6.20 2.34
CA ASN A 99 4.32 5.91 1.19
C ASN A 99 3.71 4.85 0.26
N ASN A 100 2.55 5.15 -0.32
CA ASN A 100 2.00 4.33 -1.40
C ASN A 100 2.93 4.42 -2.61
N THR A 101 3.23 3.28 -3.24
CA THR A 101 4.23 3.17 -4.31
C THR A 101 3.58 2.66 -5.60
N PRO A 102 3.80 3.33 -6.75
CA PRO A 102 3.22 2.92 -8.02
C PRO A 102 3.81 1.59 -8.51
N VAL A 103 3.00 0.84 -9.23
CA VAL A 103 3.38 -0.31 -10.04
C VAL A 103 3.59 0.12 -11.48
N ASN A 104 4.48 -0.58 -12.19
CA ASN A 104 4.58 -0.46 -13.64
C ASN A 104 3.51 -1.34 -14.27
N VAL A 105 2.46 -0.72 -14.78
CA VAL A 105 1.41 -1.39 -15.55
C VAL A 105 1.80 -1.36 -17.01
N THR A 106 1.93 -2.52 -17.63
CA THR A 106 2.36 -2.64 -19.02
C THR A 106 1.34 -3.41 -19.82
N PHE A 107 1.00 -2.90 -21.00
CA PHE A 107 0.17 -3.61 -21.96
C PHE A 107 0.59 -3.27 -23.40
N ASN A 108 0.46 -4.25 -24.28
CA ASN A 108 0.66 -4.09 -25.71
C ASN A 108 -0.68 -3.78 -26.39
N ASN A 109 -0.69 -3.58 -27.71
CA ASN A 109 -1.93 -3.54 -28.50
C ASN A 109 -2.83 -4.74 -28.17
N GLN A 110 -4.11 -4.47 -27.93
CA GLN A 110 -5.13 -5.49 -27.70
C GLN A 110 -6.18 -5.40 -28.82
N GLU A 111 -6.72 -6.55 -29.23
CA GLU A 111 -7.79 -6.60 -30.23
C GLU A 111 -9.15 -6.21 -29.64
N ARG A 112 -9.34 -6.51 -28.35
CA ARG A 112 -10.61 -6.31 -27.64
C ARG A 112 -10.39 -5.60 -26.30
N VAL A 113 -11.38 -4.79 -25.90
CA VAL A 113 -11.35 -4.07 -24.62
C VAL A 113 -11.41 -5.02 -23.43
N GLU A 114 -12.06 -6.16 -23.60
CA GLU A 114 -12.14 -7.24 -22.61
C GLU A 114 -10.77 -7.88 -22.35
N ASP A 115 -9.96 -8.07 -23.40
CA ASP A 115 -8.60 -8.60 -23.28
C ASP A 115 -7.70 -7.62 -22.52
N LEU A 116 -7.86 -6.31 -22.79
CA LEU A 116 -7.18 -5.27 -22.05
C LEU A 116 -7.58 -5.28 -20.57
N ALA A 117 -8.88 -5.31 -20.27
CA ALA A 117 -9.38 -5.35 -18.91
C ALA A 117 -8.84 -6.57 -18.13
N GLY A 118 -8.84 -7.76 -18.76
CA GLY A 118 -8.27 -8.97 -18.16
C GLY A 118 -6.75 -8.91 -17.94
N ARG A 119 -6.01 -8.25 -18.83
CA ARG A 119 -4.56 -8.03 -18.62
C ARG A 119 -4.27 -7.04 -17.50
N LEU A 120 -5.08 -5.99 -17.38
CA LEU A 120 -4.93 -4.95 -16.37
C LEU A 120 -5.30 -5.47 -14.98
N SER A 121 -6.36 -6.26 -14.85
CA SER A 121 -6.81 -6.82 -13.57
C SER A 121 -5.78 -7.73 -12.89
N ASN A 122 -4.84 -8.28 -13.66
CA ASN A 122 -3.71 -9.05 -13.11
C ASN A 122 -2.57 -8.17 -12.57
N GLN A 123 -2.58 -6.87 -12.85
CA GLN A 123 -1.50 -5.93 -12.52
C GLN A 123 -1.91 -4.87 -11.49
N ILE A 124 -3.20 -4.53 -11.42
CA ILE A 124 -3.78 -3.57 -10.46
C ILE A 124 -4.80 -4.24 -9.54
N TYR A 125 -5.30 -3.51 -8.56
CA TYR A 125 -6.25 -4.02 -7.56
C TYR A 125 -7.66 -4.27 -8.11
N GLU A 126 -8.05 -3.54 -9.15
CA GLU A 126 -9.38 -3.61 -9.76
C GLU A 126 -9.58 -4.92 -10.53
N ASP A 127 -10.79 -5.48 -10.45
CA ASP A 127 -11.16 -6.64 -11.24
C ASP A 127 -11.47 -6.26 -12.70
N SER A 128 -11.47 -7.27 -13.57
CA SER A 128 -11.69 -7.07 -15.00
C SER A 128 -13.09 -6.56 -15.35
N ILE A 129 -14.10 -6.87 -14.53
CA ILE A 129 -15.49 -6.47 -14.77
C ILE A 129 -15.65 -4.98 -14.45
N SER A 130 -15.10 -4.53 -13.33
CA SER A 130 -15.05 -3.12 -12.93
C SER A 130 -14.34 -2.28 -13.99
N LEU A 131 -13.18 -2.75 -14.47
CA LEU A 131 -12.43 -2.09 -15.54
C LEU A 131 -13.24 -1.99 -16.83
N LEU A 132 -13.79 -3.11 -17.30
CA LEU A 132 -14.59 -3.15 -18.53
C LEU A 132 -15.81 -2.23 -18.42
N SER A 133 -16.48 -2.23 -17.26
CA SER A 133 -17.65 -1.39 -16.99
C SER A 133 -17.29 0.09 -17.01
N ALA A 134 -16.14 0.47 -16.46
CA ALA A 134 -15.66 1.85 -16.54
C ALA A 134 -15.33 2.24 -17.98
N PHE A 135 -14.66 1.37 -18.74
CA PHE A 135 -14.26 1.64 -20.13
C PHE A 135 -15.49 1.81 -21.04
N LEU A 136 -16.53 1.00 -20.82
CA LEU A 136 -17.76 1.00 -21.63
C LEU A 136 -18.91 1.81 -21.00
N ASN A 137 -18.62 2.64 -20.01
CA ASN A 137 -19.63 3.50 -19.41
C ASN A 137 -20.19 4.47 -20.44
N GLN A 138 -21.51 4.43 -20.67
CA GLN A 138 -22.16 5.19 -21.75
C GLN A 138 -21.96 6.71 -21.61
N ASP A 139 -22.13 7.26 -20.40
CA ASP A 139 -21.93 8.70 -20.15
C ASP A 139 -20.50 9.14 -20.47
N PHE A 140 -19.50 8.32 -20.11
CA PHE A 140 -18.10 8.58 -20.45
C PHE A 140 -17.87 8.54 -21.96
N LEU A 141 -18.41 7.53 -22.65
CA LEU A 141 -18.25 7.38 -24.09
C LEU A 141 -18.85 8.58 -24.83
N GLU A 142 -20.11 8.91 -24.53
CA GLU A 142 -20.81 10.02 -25.17
C GLU A 142 -20.12 11.37 -24.91
N LYS A 143 -19.72 11.63 -23.67
CA LYS A 143 -19.02 12.87 -23.29
C LYS A 143 -17.71 13.08 -24.06
N ASN A 144 -17.03 12.01 -24.43
CA ASN A 144 -15.73 12.05 -25.10
C ASN A 144 -15.80 11.71 -26.60
N ASN A 145 -17.00 11.65 -27.19
CA ASN A 145 -17.22 11.26 -28.59
C ASN A 145 -16.63 9.88 -28.94
N LEU A 146 -16.65 8.96 -27.97
CA LEU A 146 -16.23 7.57 -28.11
C LEU A 146 -17.45 6.64 -28.22
N ASN A 147 -17.19 5.40 -28.59
CA ASN A 147 -18.13 4.29 -28.63
C ASN A 147 -17.36 2.98 -28.40
N GLU A 148 -18.09 1.88 -28.25
CA GLU A 148 -17.49 0.56 -27.98
C GLU A 148 -16.44 0.13 -29.02
N LYS A 149 -16.55 0.59 -30.27
CA LYS A 149 -15.63 0.21 -31.35
C LYS A 149 -14.34 1.00 -31.35
N ASN A 150 -14.35 2.23 -30.84
CA ASN A 150 -13.18 3.11 -30.85
C ASN A 150 -12.60 3.38 -29.45
N VAL A 151 -13.26 2.96 -28.36
CA VAL A 151 -12.76 3.19 -27.00
C VAL A 151 -11.34 2.68 -26.79
N LEU A 152 -10.96 1.59 -27.46
CA LEU A 152 -9.60 1.05 -27.43
C LEU A 152 -8.53 2.07 -27.87
N SER A 153 -8.89 3.08 -28.67
CA SER A 153 -7.93 4.06 -29.21
C SER A 153 -7.32 4.96 -28.14
N ILE A 154 -7.93 5.09 -26.96
CA ILE A 154 -7.38 5.89 -25.86
C ILE A 154 -6.31 5.13 -25.07
N PHE A 155 -6.21 3.81 -25.25
CA PHE A 155 -5.27 2.97 -24.51
C PHE A 155 -4.00 2.76 -25.34
N ILE A 156 -3.09 3.74 -25.26
CA ILE A 156 -1.82 3.69 -25.97
C ILE A 156 -0.92 2.60 -25.33
N PRO A 157 -0.35 1.66 -26.11
CA PRO A 157 0.53 0.64 -25.55
C PRO A 157 1.82 1.23 -24.98
N ASN A 158 2.02 1.10 -23.68
CA ASN A 158 3.25 1.50 -23.00
C ASN A 158 3.37 0.85 -21.61
N SER A 159 4.45 1.18 -20.92
CA SER A 159 4.62 0.99 -19.47
C SER A 159 4.26 2.27 -18.72
N TYR A 160 3.26 2.20 -17.84
CA TYR A 160 2.76 3.33 -17.06
C TYR A 160 3.03 3.13 -15.57
N ASN A 161 3.51 4.18 -14.90
CA ASN A 161 3.61 4.21 -13.44
C ASN A 161 2.25 4.59 -12.84
N ILE A 162 1.54 3.61 -12.29
CA ILE A 162 0.17 3.78 -11.77
C ILE A 162 0.09 3.23 -10.34
N TYR A 163 -0.66 3.88 -9.46
CA TYR A 163 -0.89 3.33 -8.13
C TYR A 163 -1.71 2.03 -8.23
N TRP A 164 -1.26 0.99 -7.51
CA TRP A 164 -1.90 -0.33 -7.56
C TRP A 164 -3.38 -0.30 -7.19
N ASN A 165 -3.77 0.60 -6.28
CA ASN A 165 -5.15 0.82 -5.82
C ASN A 165 -5.90 1.92 -6.61
N THR A 166 -5.45 2.25 -7.83
CA THR A 166 -6.22 3.15 -8.70
C THR A 166 -7.59 2.55 -9.01
N THR A 167 -8.62 3.38 -9.13
CA THR A 167 -9.95 2.90 -9.53
C THR A 167 -10.03 2.74 -11.04
N SER A 168 -10.99 1.95 -11.49
CA SER A 168 -11.23 1.70 -12.92
C SER A 168 -11.47 2.99 -13.71
N GLU A 169 -12.23 3.94 -13.17
CA GLU A 169 -12.49 5.25 -13.78
C GLU A 169 -11.24 6.13 -13.80
N ASN A 170 -10.49 6.19 -12.70
CA ASN A 170 -9.25 6.99 -12.63
C ASN A 170 -8.20 6.46 -13.63
N PHE A 171 -8.11 5.15 -13.79
CA PHE A 171 -7.25 4.54 -14.80
C PHE A 171 -7.68 4.98 -16.21
N ARG A 172 -8.97 4.79 -16.55
CA ARG A 172 -9.54 5.17 -17.85
C ARG A 172 -9.33 6.65 -18.18
N ASP A 173 -9.67 7.52 -17.23
CA ASP A 173 -9.59 8.96 -17.39
C ASP A 173 -8.15 9.43 -17.59
N ARG A 174 -7.19 8.76 -16.91
CA ARG A 174 -5.78 8.99 -17.16
C ARG A 174 -5.39 8.59 -18.58
N MET A 175 -5.78 7.41 -19.06
CA MET A 175 -5.43 6.96 -20.41
C MET A 175 -5.99 7.89 -21.49
N LEU A 176 -7.19 8.44 -21.28
CA LEU A 176 -7.77 9.45 -22.17
C LEU A 176 -6.95 10.76 -22.22
N SER A 177 -6.26 11.10 -21.13
CA SER A 177 -5.51 12.37 -21.01
C SER A 177 -4.07 12.33 -21.54
N GLU A 178 -3.53 11.13 -21.79
CA GLU A 178 -2.18 10.92 -22.34
C GLU A 178 -2.15 11.15 -23.86
#